data_AF-A0A662VRB1-F1
#
_entry.id   AF-A0A662VRB1-F1
#
_cell.length_a   1.000
_cell.length_b   1.000
_cell.length_c   1.000
_cell.angle_alpha   90.00
_cell.angle_beta   90.00
_cell.angle_gamma   90.00
#
_symmetry.space_group_name_H-M   'P 1'
#
loop_
_entity.id
_entity.type
_entity.pdbx_description
1 polymer ?
#
loop_
_entity_poly.entity_id
_entity_poly.type
_entity_poly.pdbx_seq_one_letter_code
_entity_poly.pdbx_strand_id
1 'polypeptide(L)'
;MNSVEERKEFLRRIIESFDLIKKLLKEKAICEEDKIVVFDPPFTLHILRNQGCIYLYHNDEELGYLSLENYNFCDAEAEVVMDSWLKTLTSFGFRRYIVKRR
;
A
#
# COMPACT_ATOMS: atom_id res chain seq x y z
N MET A 1 12.72 -10.37 -5.93
CA MET A 1 11.40 -10.41 -5.29
C MET A 1 11.61 -10.41 -3.79
N ASN A 2 10.77 -9.70 -3.04
CA ASN A 2 10.84 -9.68 -1.57
C ASN A 2 10.44 -11.05 -1.02
N SER A 3 10.89 -11.40 0.19
CA SER A 3 10.38 -12.60 0.86
C SER A 3 8.96 -12.37 1.40
N VAL A 4 8.22 -13.43 1.68
CA VAL A 4 6.89 -13.34 2.32
C VAL A 4 6.97 -12.61 3.66
N GLU A 5 8.00 -12.86 4.47
CA GLU A 5 8.17 -12.19 5.76
C GLU A 5 8.51 -10.69 5.62
N GLU A 6 9.28 -10.34 4.59
CA GLU A 6 9.58 -8.94 4.28
C GLU A 6 8.31 -8.17 3.88
N ARG A 7 7.42 -8.80 3.12
CA ARG A 7 6.10 -8.22 2.77
C ARG A 7 5.19 -8.05 3.98
N LYS A 8 5.18 -9.03 4.90
CA LYS A 8 4.49 -8.91 6.21
C LYS A 8 4.97 -7.67 6.95
N GLU A 9 6.28 -7.48 7.00
CA GLU A 9 6.87 -6.35 7.70
C GLU A 9 6.53 -5.02 7.04
N PHE A 10 6.53 -4.95 5.71
CA PHE A 10 6.06 -3.76 5.01
C PHE A 10 4.59 -3.46 5.31
N LEU A 11 3.72 -4.47 5.27
CA LEU A 11 2.31 -4.33 5.60
C LEU A 11 2.11 -3.79 7.02
N ARG A 12 2.77 -4.38 8.03
CA ARG A 12 2.70 -3.90 9.43
C ARG A 12 3.03 -2.41 9.51
N ARG A 13 4.16 -2.01 8.92
CA ARG A 13 4.61 -0.62 8.92
C ARG A 13 3.64 0.33 8.20
N ILE A 14 3.01 -0.12 7.10
CA ILE A 14 2.00 0.66 6.38
C ILE A 14 0.76 0.87 7.24
N ILE A 15 0.25 -0.20 7.87
CA ILE A 15 -0.94 -0.13 8.74
C ILE A 15 -0.67 0.72 9.98
N GLU A 16 0.49 0.59 10.61
CA GLU A 16 0.92 1.45 11.73
C GLU A 16 1.06 2.92 11.32
N SER A 17 1.48 3.17 10.08
CA SER A 17 1.66 4.51 9.52
C SER A 17 0.43 5.02 8.77
N PHE A 18 -0.72 4.35 8.87
CA PHE A 18 -1.89 4.61 8.02
C PHE A 18 -2.33 6.07 8.05
N ASP A 19 -2.46 6.68 9.23
CA ASP A 19 -2.87 8.07 9.37
C ASP A 19 -1.85 9.07 8.78
N LEU A 20 -0.56 8.72 8.80
CA LEU A 20 0.48 9.51 8.16
C LEU A 20 0.39 9.40 6.64
N ILE A 21 0.22 8.19 6.11
CA ILE A 21 0.08 7.92 4.68
C ILE A 21 -1.17 8.63 4.14
N LYS A 22 -2.30 8.52 4.85
CA LYS A 22 -3.57 9.20 4.54
C LYS A 22 -3.40 10.71 4.40
N LYS A 23 -2.64 11.34 5.32
CA LYS A 23 -2.33 12.79 5.27
C LYS A 23 -1.49 13.15 4.05
N LEU A 24 -0.51 12.32 3.70
CA LEU A 24 0.42 12.57 2.60
C LEU A 24 -0.19 12.33 1.22
N LEU A 25 -1.17 11.42 1.14
CA LEU A 25 -1.86 11.09 -0.10
C LEU A 25 -3.20 11.80 -0.27
N LYS A 26 -3.58 12.72 0.63
CA LYS A 26 -4.91 13.36 0.66
C LYS A 26 -5.35 13.99 -0.67
N GLU A 27 -4.41 14.49 -1.47
CA GLU A 27 -4.69 15.12 -2.78
C GLU A 27 -4.56 14.15 -3.96
N LYS A 28 -4.06 12.93 -3.73
CA LYS A 28 -3.70 11.94 -4.76
C LYS A 28 -4.42 10.60 -4.59
N ALA A 29 -5.25 10.48 -3.56
CA ALA A 29 -5.94 9.26 -3.18
C ALA A 29 -7.31 9.61 -2.61
N ILE A 30 -8.25 8.66 -2.68
CA ILE A 30 -9.48 8.72 -1.89
C ILE A 30 -9.14 8.20 -0.49
N CYS A 31 -9.40 9.03 0.51
CA CYS A 31 -9.05 8.77 1.90
C CYS A 31 -10.31 8.76 2.77
N GLU A 32 -10.75 7.57 3.17
CA GLU A 32 -11.86 7.34 4.12
C GLU A 32 -11.29 6.99 5.50
N GLU A 33 -12.15 6.81 6.52
CA GLU A 33 -11.74 6.53 7.90
C GLU A 33 -10.69 5.41 7.98
N ASP A 34 -11.00 4.23 7.41
CA ASP A 34 -10.17 3.02 7.46
C ASP A 34 -9.73 2.51 6.09
N LYS A 35 -9.85 3.35 5.05
CA LYS A 35 -9.51 2.99 3.66
C LYS A 35 -8.74 4.11 2.95
N ILE A 36 -7.68 3.73 2.24
CA ILE A 36 -6.98 4.61 1.28
C ILE A 36 -7.00 3.92 -0.08
N VAL A 37 -7.43 4.66 -1.12
CA VAL A 37 -7.41 4.20 -2.52
C VAL A 37 -6.46 5.08 -3.31
N VAL A 38 -5.35 4.50 -3.75
CA VAL A 38 -4.35 5.18 -4.58
C VAL A 38 -4.59 4.83 -6.04
N PHE A 39 -4.69 5.85 -6.90
CA PHE A 39 -4.85 5.68 -8.34
C PHE A 39 -3.51 5.90 -9.04
N ASP A 40 -3.02 4.87 -9.71
CA ASP A 40 -1.80 4.91 -10.52
C ASP A 40 -2.03 4.12 -11.81
N PRO A 41 -2.71 4.73 -12.80
CA PRO A 41 -3.19 4.01 -13.98
C PRO A 41 -2.08 3.21 -14.67
N PRO A 42 -2.34 1.94 -15.05
CA PRO A 42 -3.65 1.27 -15.04
C PRO A 42 -4.05 0.62 -13.70
N PHE A 43 -3.25 0.79 -12.65
CA PHE A 43 -3.42 0.13 -11.37
C PHE A 43 -4.16 0.98 -10.35
N THR A 44 -4.81 0.30 -9.41
CA THR A 44 -5.38 0.91 -8.21
C THR A 44 -4.98 0.11 -6.98
N LEU A 45 -4.53 0.78 -5.92
CA LEU A 45 -4.12 0.15 -4.66
C LEU A 45 -5.11 0.50 -3.55
N HIS A 46 -5.71 -0.51 -2.92
CA HIS A 46 -6.60 -0.33 -1.77
C HIS A 46 -5.88 -0.75 -0.49
N ILE A 47 -5.70 0.18 0.45
CA ILE A 47 -5.15 -0.10 1.78
C ILE A 47 -6.32 -0.07 2.78
N LEU A 48 -6.60 -1.20 3.43
CA LEU A 48 -7.73 -1.37 4.35
C LEU A 48 -7.22 -1.61 5.77
N ARG A 49 -7.29 -0.58 6.62
CA ARG A 49 -6.70 -0.58 7.97
C ARG A 49 -7.31 -1.65 8.86
N ASN A 50 -8.64 -1.69 8.97
CA ASN A 50 -9.34 -2.61 9.89
C ASN A 50 -9.20 -4.08 9.48
N GLN A 51 -9.05 -4.34 8.18
CA GLN A 51 -8.81 -5.68 7.67
C GLN A 51 -7.33 -6.06 7.67
N GLY A 52 -6.43 -5.08 7.92
CA GLY A 52 -5.00 -5.31 7.91
C GLY A 52 -4.49 -5.85 6.58
N CYS A 53 -5.03 -5.34 5.46
CA CYS A 53 -4.72 -5.88 4.14
C CYS A 53 -4.60 -4.80 3.06
N ILE A 54 -3.98 -5.18 1.96
CA ILE A 54 -3.79 -4.35 0.77
C ILE A 54 -4.22 -5.16 -0.46
N TYR A 55 -5.01 -4.56 -1.34
CA TYR A 55 -5.41 -5.13 -2.62
C TYR A 55 -4.83 -4.33 -3.78
N LEU A 56 -4.46 -5.02 -4.86
CA LEU A 56 -4.04 -4.44 -6.12
C LEU A 56 -5.07 -4.78 -7.19
N TYR A 57 -5.50 -3.76 -7.93
CA TYR A 57 -6.44 -3.89 -9.03
C TYR A 57 -5.85 -3.35 -10.34
N HIS A 58 -6.34 -3.85 -11.47
CA HIS A 58 -6.13 -3.29 -12.80
C HIS A 58 -7.48 -3.15 -13.51
N ASN A 59 -7.90 -1.91 -13.80
CA ASN A 59 -9.20 -1.61 -14.42
C ASN A 59 -10.38 -2.44 -13.84
N ASP A 60 -10.49 -2.49 -12.51
CA ASP A 60 -11.50 -3.22 -11.70
C ASP A 60 -11.29 -4.74 -11.51
N GLU A 61 -10.27 -5.34 -12.12
CA GLU A 61 -9.90 -6.74 -11.85
C GLU A 61 -8.91 -6.83 -10.68
N GLU A 62 -9.21 -7.66 -9.67
CA GLU A 62 -8.26 -7.94 -8.58
C GLU A 62 -7.08 -8.76 -9.11
N LEU A 63 -5.89 -8.16 -9.08
CA LEU A 63 -4.64 -8.83 -9.47
C LEU A 63 -3.94 -9.52 -8.30
N GLY A 64 -4.30 -9.14 -7.08
CA GLY A 64 -3.79 -9.80 -5.89
C GLY A 64 -4.07 -9.04 -4.62
N TYR A 65 -3.81 -9.72 -3.51
CA TYR A 65 -3.96 -9.17 -2.18
C TYR A 65 -2.90 -9.67 -1.22
N LEU A 66 -2.67 -8.84 -0.21
CA LEU A 66 -1.68 -9.03 0.83
C LEU A 66 -2.35 -8.83 2.19
N SER A 67 -2.22 -9.82 3.06
CA SER A 67 -2.60 -9.75 4.47
C SER A 67 -1.53 -10.41 5.34
N LEU A 68 -1.61 -10.34 6.66
CA LEU A 68 -0.64 -11.02 7.53
C LEU A 68 -0.69 -12.56 7.42
N GLU A 69 -1.83 -13.10 6.99
CA GLU A 69 -2.06 -14.55 6.89
C GLU A 69 -1.85 -15.06 5.47
N ASN A 70 -2.37 -14.33 4.48
CA ASN A 70 -2.45 -14.78 3.10
C ASN A 70 -1.83 -13.80 2.10
N TYR A 71 -1.31 -14.39 1.01
CA TYR A 71 -0.60 -13.76 -0.08
C TYR A 71 -1.08 -14.43 -1.36
N ASN A 72 -1.79 -13.69 -2.21
CA ASN A 72 -2.26 -14.25 -3.48
C ASN A 72 -2.11 -13.20 -4.57
N PHE A 73 -1.51 -13.62 -5.69
CA PHE A 73 -1.31 -12.80 -6.87
C PHE A 73 -1.63 -13.65 -8.10
N CYS A 74 -2.28 -13.05 -9.09
CA CYS A 74 -2.65 -13.71 -10.34
C CYS A 74 -1.42 -14.11 -11.16
N ASP A 75 -0.35 -13.31 -11.11
CA ASP A 75 0.91 -13.55 -11.79
C ASP A 75 2.11 -12.86 -11.11
N ALA A 76 3.30 -13.07 -11.67
CA ALA A 76 4.54 -12.48 -11.16
C ALA A 76 4.66 -10.96 -11.42
N GLU A 77 3.95 -10.43 -12.41
CA GLU A 77 3.96 -8.99 -12.70
C GLU A 77 3.21 -8.22 -11.60
N ALA A 78 2.03 -8.71 -11.22
CA ALA A 78 1.25 -8.19 -10.10
C ALA A 78 2.05 -8.21 -8.78
N GLU A 79 2.81 -9.28 -8.54
CA GLU A 79 3.70 -9.39 -7.38
C GLU A 79 4.79 -8.30 -7.38
N VAL A 80 5.40 -8.03 -8.53
CA VAL A 80 6.43 -6.98 -8.68
C VAL A 80 5.83 -5.59 -8.48
N VAL A 81 4.65 -5.33 -9.03
CA VAL A 81 3.94 -4.05 -8.87
C VAL A 81 3.59 -3.83 -7.40
N MET A 82 3.03 -4.84 -6.72
CA MET A 82 2.76 -4.78 -5.28
C MET A 82 4.04 -4.51 -4.48
N ASP A 83 5.14 -5.24 -4.76
CA ASP A 83 6.42 -5.05 -4.09
C ASP A 83 6.96 -3.62 -4.23
N SER A 84 6.79 -3.01 -5.40
CA SER A 84 7.17 -1.61 -5.65
C SER A 84 6.36 -0.64 -4.78
N TRP A 85 5.05 -0.87 -4.66
CA TRP A 85 4.17 -0.09 -3.79
C TRP A 85 4.53 -0.23 -2.32
N LEU A 86 4.71 -1.46 -1.83
CA LEU A 86 5.12 -1.72 -0.45
C LEU A 86 6.40 -1.00 -0.10
N LYS A 87 7.41 -1.07 -0.98
CA LYS A 87 8.68 -0.36 -0.82
C LYS A 87 8.48 1.15 -0.82
N THR A 88 7.67 1.67 -1.73
CA THR A 88 7.43 3.11 -1.84
C THR A 88 6.78 3.65 -0.56
N LEU A 89 5.70 3.00 -0.11
CA LEU A 89 4.93 3.39 1.09
C LEU A 89 5.75 3.25 2.39
N THR A 90 6.73 2.34 2.42
CA THR A 90 7.60 2.11 3.59
C THR A 90 8.97 2.75 3.48
N SER A 91 9.31 3.33 2.34
CA SER A 91 10.58 4.03 2.13
C SER A 91 10.67 5.25 3.06
N PHE A 92 11.88 5.57 3.49
CA PHE A 92 12.21 6.69 4.38
C PHE A 92 11.73 8.08 3.87
N GLY A 93 11.21 8.17 2.64
CA GLY A 93 10.64 9.39 2.05
C GLY A 93 9.44 9.95 2.80
N PHE A 94 8.65 9.11 3.49
CA PHE A 94 7.55 9.58 4.35
C PHE A 94 8.04 10.30 5.63
N ARG A 95 9.29 10.08 6.07
CA ARG A 95 9.91 10.85 7.19
C ARG A 95 10.41 12.24 6.76
N ARG A 96 10.84 12.43 5.51
CA ARG A 96 11.38 13.73 5.03
C ARG A 96 10.30 14.79 4.80
N TYR A 97 9.06 14.40 4.49
CA TYR A 97 7.94 15.35 4.32
C TYR A 97 7.38 15.89 5.65
N ILE A 98 7.72 15.29 6.80
CA ILE A 98 7.28 15.76 8.12
C ILE A 98 8.12 16.94 8.63
N VAL A 99 9.36 17.10 8.15
CA VAL A 99 10.27 18.15 8.62
C VAL A 99 10.37 19.27 7.58
N LYS A 100 9.33 20.12 7.52
CA LYS A 100 9.41 21.57 7.29
C LYS A 100 7.99 22.15 7.12
N ARG A 101 7.35 22.46 8.25
CA ARG A 101 6.54 23.68 8.36
C ARG A 101 7.18 24.50 9.46
N ARG A 102 7.90 25.54 9.06
CA ARG A 102 8.37 26.63 9.92
C ARG A 102 7.36 27.76 9.80
#